data_AF-A0A2M8BCL3-F1
#
_entry.id   AF-A0A2M8BCL3-F1
#
_cell.length_a   1.000
_cell.length_b   1.000
_cell.length_c   1.000
_cell.angle_alpha   90.00
_cell.angle_beta   90.00
_cell.angle_gamma   90.00
#
_symmetry.space_group_name_H-M   'P 1'
#
loop_
_entity.id
_entity.type
_entity.pdbx_description
1 polymer ?
#
loop_
_entity_poly.entity_id
_entity_poly.type
_entity_poly.pdbx_seq_one_letter_code
_entity_poly.pdbx_strand_id
1 'polypeptide(L)'
;MCGGLAAVQCPTGEVCVFGVGTCAMMDPTGTCQPKTVGCPDVWMPVCSCDGVTFGNECDAIAAGAAISHEGACETTTGCGGLANIGCATGEICVIAAGTCGAMDPRGLCEPIPVSCPDAYIPVCGCDGVTYSSPCDANVAGAAIDHNGACGSVGESCGGFVGLTCSSSNAACIYADGSCNGADMLGTCVEQGMTCSMGYSPVCGCDKVTYGNRCEAEQSGVSIDTIGACR
;
A
#
# COMPACT_ATOMS: atom_id res chain seq x y z
N MET A 1 -27.10 -28.71 -23.55
CA MET A 1 -27.17 -28.08 -22.21
C MET A 1 -26.83 -29.15 -21.20
N CYS A 2 -26.13 -28.80 -20.14
CA CYS A 2 -25.66 -29.70 -19.09
C CYS A 2 -25.79 -29.03 -17.71
N GLY A 3 -25.56 -29.77 -16.64
CA GLY A 3 -25.80 -29.28 -15.28
C GLY A 3 -27.31 -29.24 -14.96
N GLY A 4 -27.74 -28.23 -14.23
CA GLY A 4 -29.13 -28.15 -13.79
C GLY A 4 -29.45 -29.09 -12.62
N LEU A 5 -30.68 -28.98 -12.09
CA LEU A 5 -31.21 -29.77 -10.97
C LEU A 5 -31.27 -31.26 -11.34
N ALA A 6 -31.34 -31.53 -12.65
CA ALA A 6 -31.30 -32.85 -13.24
C ALA A 6 -29.87 -33.42 -13.40
N ALA A 7 -28.83 -32.66 -13.03
CA ALA A 7 -27.41 -33.03 -13.12
C ALA A 7 -27.02 -33.61 -14.50
N VAL A 8 -27.53 -33.00 -15.57
CA VAL A 8 -27.39 -33.50 -16.94
C VAL A 8 -25.91 -33.56 -17.33
N GLN A 9 -25.41 -34.75 -17.63
CA GLN A 9 -24.02 -34.97 -18.02
C GLN A 9 -23.81 -34.74 -19.53
N CYS A 10 -22.62 -34.29 -19.89
CA CYS A 10 -22.23 -34.20 -21.29
C CYS A 10 -21.85 -35.57 -21.87
N PRO A 11 -22.00 -35.76 -23.19
CA PRO A 11 -21.49 -36.94 -23.90
C PRO A 11 -19.98 -37.17 -23.68
N THR A 12 -19.54 -38.40 -23.94
CA THR A 12 -18.13 -38.79 -23.84
C THR A 12 -17.25 -37.89 -24.72
N GLY A 13 -16.22 -37.28 -24.12
CA GLY A 13 -15.29 -36.37 -24.80
C GLY A 13 -15.70 -34.90 -24.73
N GLU A 14 -16.78 -34.56 -24.05
CA GLU A 14 -17.19 -33.19 -23.77
C GLU A 14 -17.16 -32.88 -22.26
N VAL A 15 -17.02 -31.60 -21.94
CA VAL A 15 -17.06 -31.06 -20.58
C VAL A 15 -18.18 -30.03 -20.47
N CYS A 16 -18.80 -29.97 -19.30
CA CYS A 16 -19.87 -29.01 -19.05
C CYS A 16 -19.26 -27.66 -18.68
N VAL A 17 -19.40 -26.66 -19.56
CA VAL A 17 -18.91 -25.30 -19.34
C VAL A 17 -20.07 -24.44 -18.87
N PHE A 18 -19.95 -23.92 -17.65
CA PHE A 18 -20.88 -22.96 -17.08
C PHE A 18 -20.48 -21.53 -17.48
N GLY A 19 -21.45 -20.61 -17.50
CA GLY A 19 -21.15 -19.19 -17.72
C GLY A 19 -20.26 -18.64 -16.61
N VAL A 20 -19.57 -17.53 -16.88
CA VAL A 20 -18.82 -16.81 -15.84
C VAL A 20 -19.79 -16.26 -14.79
N GLY A 21 -19.42 -16.31 -13.51
CA GLY A 21 -20.20 -15.76 -12.40
C GLY A 21 -21.33 -16.65 -11.89
N THR A 22 -21.39 -17.91 -12.32
CA THR A 22 -22.48 -18.83 -11.96
C THR A 22 -22.29 -19.53 -10.61
N CYS A 23 -21.19 -19.25 -9.88
CA CYS A 23 -20.82 -19.95 -8.65
C CYS A 23 -21.86 -19.85 -7.52
N ALA A 24 -22.60 -18.73 -7.47
CA ALA A 24 -23.64 -18.51 -6.47
C ALA A 24 -25.03 -18.98 -6.93
N MET A 25 -25.15 -19.56 -8.13
CA MET A 25 -26.42 -20.10 -8.58
C MET A 25 -26.65 -21.46 -7.96
N MET A 26 -27.83 -21.64 -7.38
CA MET A 26 -28.24 -22.92 -6.79
C MET A 26 -28.44 -24.00 -7.85
N ASP A 27 -28.68 -23.59 -9.10
CA ASP A 27 -28.85 -24.50 -10.21
C ASP A 27 -28.22 -24.00 -11.53
N PRO A 28 -26.88 -24.04 -11.67
CA PRO A 28 -26.22 -23.55 -12.87
C PRO A 28 -26.41 -24.53 -14.03
N THR A 29 -26.83 -24.00 -15.17
CA THR A 29 -26.87 -24.73 -16.45
C THR A 29 -25.71 -24.29 -17.33
N GLY A 30 -25.08 -25.23 -18.01
CA GLY A 30 -23.97 -25.00 -18.91
C GLY A 30 -24.21 -25.50 -20.34
N THR A 31 -23.21 -25.30 -21.18
CA THR A 31 -23.12 -25.86 -22.53
C THR A 31 -22.04 -26.93 -22.57
N CYS A 32 -22.33 -28.05 -23.25
CA CYS A 32 -21.30 -29.06 -23.48
C CYS A 32 -20.33 -28.56 -24.55
N GLN A 33 -19.04 -28.58 -24.23
CA GLN A 33 -17.97 -28.24 -25.16
C GLN A 33 -16.97 -29.40 -25.29
N PRO A 34 -16.33 -29.58 -26.45
CA PRO A 34 -15.30 -30.60 -26.62
C PRO A 34 -14.17 -30.44 -25.61
N LYS A 35 -13.72 -31.55 -25.02
CA LYS A 35 -12.57 -31.55 -24.12
C LYS A 35 -11.31 -31.25 -24.93
N THR A 36 -10.73 -30.08 -24.73
CA THR A 36 -9.52 -29.62 -25.40
C THR A 36 -8.31 -30.46 -24.96
N VAL A 37 -7.51 -30.95 -25.91
CA VAL A 37 -6.35 -31.84 -25.66
C VAL A 37 -5.02 -31.08 -25.67
N GLY A 38 -5.06 -29.76 -25.86
CA GLY A 38 -3.89 -28.89 -25.77
C GLY A 38 -4.33 -27.44 -25.60
N CYS A 39 -3.79 -26.79 -24.57
CA CYS A 39 -4.01 -25.38 -24.30
C CYS A 39 -2.74 -24.60 -24.61
N PRO A 40 -2.86 -23.38 -25.14
CA PRO A 40 -1.70 -22.53 -25.37
C PRO A 40 -1.08 -22.10 -24.03
N ASP A 41 0.25 -22.04 -23.96
CA ASP A 41 0.99 -21.51 -22.80
C ASP A 41 0.93 -19.97 -22.78
N VAL A 42 -0.28 -19.43 -22.65
CA VAL A 42 -0.55 -17.99 -22.54
C VAL A 42 -1.15 -17.71 -21.18
N TRP A 43 -0.55 -16.77 -20.44
CA TRP A 43 -1.02 -16.36 -19.13
C TRP A 43 -2.11 -15.28 -19.24
N MET A 44 -3.37 -15.71 -19.14
CA MET A 44 -4.57 -14.88 -19.07
C MET A 44 -5.50 -15.48 -18.00
N PRO A 45 -5.16 -15.30 -16.71
CA PRO A 45 -5.66 -16.17 -15.66
C PRO A 45 -7.17 -16.04 -15.45
N VAL A 46 -7.79 -17.11 -14.98
CA VAL A 46 -9.20 -17.16 -14.56
C VAL A 46 -9.33 -17.82 -13.19
N CYS A 47 -10.32 -17.41 -12.42
CA CYS A 47 -10.62 -17.98 -11.12
C CYS A 47 -11.79 -18.96 -11.22
N SER A 48 -11.64 -20.18 -10.73
CA SER A 48 -12.77 -21.11 -10.62
C SER A 48 -13.64 -20.87 -9.40
N CYS A 49 -14.85 -21.42 -9.39
CA CYS A 49 -15.74 -21.42 -8.23
C CYS A 49 -15.14 -22.13 -7.00
N ASP A 50 -14.16 -23.01 -7.21
CA ASP A 50 -13.44 -23.72 -6.16
C ASP A 50 -12.25 -22.93 -5.60
N GLY A 51 -12.06 -21.67 -6.04
CA GLY A 51 -10.95 -20.83 -5.61
C GLY A 51 -9.60 -21.24 -6.22
N VAL A 52 -9.60 -21.96 -7.34
CA VAL A 52 -8.38 -22.36 -8.06
C VAL A 52 -8.14 -21.42 -9.23
N THR A 53 -6.95 -20.83 -9.27
CA THR A 53 -6.47 -20.04 -10.41
C THR A 53 -5.96 -20.95 -11.52
N PHE A 54 -6.49 -20.78 -12.73
CA PHE A 54 -5.98 -21.43 -13.94
C PHE A 54 -5.19 -20.42 -14.79
N GLY A 55 -4.19 -20.90 -15.54
CA GLY A 55 -3.33 -20.05 -16.36
C GLY A 55 -4.08 -19.33 -17.49
N ASN A 56 -5.11 -19.99 -18.02
CA ASN A 56 -6.11 -19.39 -18.89
C ASN A 56 -7.44 -20.17 -18.86
N GLU A 57 -8.44 -19.64 -19.58
CA GLU A 57 -9.76 -20.28 -19.74
C GLU A 57 -9.68 -21.69 -20.34
N CYS A 58 -8.77 -21.95 -21.28
CA CYS A 58 -8.61 -23.28 -21.87
C CYS A 58 -8.20 -24.30 -20.79
N ASP A 59 -7.23 -23.94 -19.93
CA ASP A 59 -6.78 -24.82 -18.85
C ASP A 59 -7.91 -25.12 -17.85
N ALA A 60 -8.73 -24.11 -17.54
CA ALA A 60 -9.90 -24.27 -16.68
C ALA A 60 -10.95 -25.22 -17.30
N ILE A 61 -11.28 -25.04 -18.58
CA ILE A 61 -12.23 -25.90 -19.31
C ILE A 61 -11.68 -27.33 -19.43
N ALA A 62 -10.39 -27.50 -19.75
CA ALA A 62 -9.76 -28.81 -19.85
C ALA A 62 -9.79 -29.59 -18.51
N ALA A 63 -9.69 -28.87 -17.39
CA ALA A 63 -9.86 -29.39 -16.04
C ALA A 63 -11.34 -29.57 -15.63
N GLY A 64 -12.29 -29.04 -16.40
CA GLY A 64 -13.72 -29.05 -16.08
C GLY A 64 -14.10 -28.12 -14.93
N ALA A 65 -13.32 -27.07 -14.70
CA ALA A 65 -13.59 -26.08 -13.67
C ALA A 65 -14.66 -25.08 -14.14
N ALA A 66 -15.62 -24.78 -13.27
CA ALA A 66 -16.57 -23.70 -13.48
C ALA A 66 -15.89 -22.36 -13.16
N ILE A 67 -15.88 -21.41 -14.10
CA ILE A 67 -15.20 -20.13 -13.94
C ILE A 67 -16.09 -19.15 -13.15
N SER A 68 -15.53 -18.61 -12.07
CA SER A 68 -16.14 -17.56 -11.24
C SER A 68 -16.01 -16.19 -11.89
N HIS A 69 -14.79 -15.77 -12.19
CA HIS A 69 -14.48 -14.49 -12.80
C HIS A 69 -13.18 -14.55 -13.60
N GLU A 70 -13.00 -13.58 -14.50
CA GLU A 70 -11.72 -13.34 -15.16
C GLU A 70 -10.68 -12.80 -14.15
N GLY A 71 -9.40 -13.10 -14.38
CA GLY A 71 -8.33 -12.84 -13.42
C GLY A 71 -8.05 -14.03 -12.51
N ALA A 72 -6.87 -14.05 -11.88
CA ALA A 72 -6.55 -15.06 -10.86
C ALA A 72 -7.54 -14.98 -9.69
N CYS A 73 -7.80 -16.10 -9.02
CA CYS A 73 -8.54 -16.06 -7.77
C CYS A 73 -7.86 -15.10 -6.81
N GLU A 74 -8.66 -14.28 -6.14
CA GLU A 74 -8.16 -13.57 -4.99
C GLU A 74 -7.75 -14.63 -3.96
N THR A 75 -6.45 -14.79 -3.72
CA THR A 75 -5.94 -15.51 -2.56
C THR A 75 -6.23 -14.63 -1.34
N THR A 76 -7.50 -14.46 -0.99
CA THR A 76 -7.92 -13.71 0.19
C THR A 76 -7.71 -14.52 1.46
N THR A 77 -6.53 -15.12 1.62
CA THR A 77 -6.07 -15.43 2.97
C THR A 77 -5.66 -14.09 3.57
N GLY A 78 -6.58 -13.51 4.34
CA GLY A 78 -6.29 -12.29 5.09
C GLY A 78 -5.16 -12.56 6.09
N CYS A 79 -4.26 -11.61 6.23
CA CYS A 79 -3.12 -11.69 7.13
C CYS A 79 -3.08 -10.51 8.10
N GLY A 80 -2.19 -10.61 9.08
CA GLY A 80 -1.97 -9.60 10.11
C GLY A 80 -3.07 -9.58 11.16
N GLY A 81 -3.30 -8.36 11.65
CA GLY A 81 -4.28 -8.06 12.67
C GLY A 81 -3.99 -8.57 14.08
N LEU A 82 -4.99 -8.47 14.97
CA LEU A 82 -4.88 -8.88 16.39
C LEU A 82 -4.60 -10.37 16.54
N ALA A 83 -5.07 -11.19 15.60
CA ALA A 83 -4.80 -12.61 15.56
C ALA A 83 -3.39 -12.93 15.02
N ASN A 84 -2.66 -11.92 14.53
CA ASN A 84 -1.33 -12.02 13.93
C ASN A 84 -1.25 -13.18 12.91
N ILE A 85 -2.22 -13.19 11.98
CA ILE A 85 -2.35 -14.26 11.00
C ILE A 85 -1.19 -14.12 10.00
N GLY A 86 -0.27 -15.08 10.00
CA GLY A 86 0.82 -15.14 9.02
C GLY A 86 0.35 -15.68 7.67
N CYS A 87 1.14 -15.41 6.64
CA CYS A 87 0.97 -16.02 5.32
C CYS A 87 1.70 -17.37 5.20
N ALA A 88 1.39 -18.13 4.16
CA ALA A 88 2.08 -19.39 3.92
C ALA A 88 3.55 -19.16 3.51
N THR A 89 4.35 -20.23 3.52
CA THR A 89 5.73 -20.16 3.04
C THR A 89 5.77 -19.69 1.58
N GLY A 90 6.53 -18.63 1.31
CA GLY A 90 6.64 -18.03 -0.02
C GLY A 90 5.65 -16.90 -0.29
N GLU A 91 4.88 -16.48 0.72
CA GLU A 91 3.97 -15.34 0.66
C GLU A 91 4.37 -14.26 1.66
N ILE A 92 3.93 -13.04 1.39
CA ILE A 92 4.10 -11.88 2.26
C ILE A 92 2.76 -11.21 2.55
N CYS A 93 2.65 -10.65 3.76
CA CYS A 93 1.47 -9.92 4.16
C CYS A 93 1.54 -8.48 3.68
N VAL A 94 0.77 -8.14 2.65
CA VAL A 94 0.68 -6.78 2.11
C VAL A 94 -0.45 -6.05 2.82
N ILE A 95 -0.09 -5.07 3.65
CA ILE A 95 -1.03 -4.22 4.39
C ILE A 95 -1.30 -2.96 3.56
N ALA A 96 -2.54 -2.48 3.57
CA ALA A 96 -2.90 -1.24 2.90
C ALA A 96 -2.09 -0.04 3.43
N ALA A 97 -1.72 0.88 2.53
CA ALA A 97 -0.97 2.06 2.92
C ALA A 97 -1.76 2.95 3.89
N GLY A 98 -1.06 3.72 4.73
CA GLY A 98 -1.66 4.71 5.64
C GLY A 98 -2.28 4.10 6.89
N THR A 99 -1.99 2.83 7.19
CA THR A 99 -2.45 2.16 8.40
C THR A 99 -1.41 2.16 9.52
N CYS A 100 -0.38 3.01 9.43
CA CYS A 100 0.62 3.12 10.49
C CYS A 100 -0.04 3.51 11.81
N GLY A 101 0.32 2.81 12.90
CA GLY A 101 -0.30 3.00 14.21
C GLY A 101 -1.72 2.46 14.35
N ALA A 102 -2.30 1.82 13.33
CA ALA A 102 -3.55 1.10 13.48
C ALA A 102 -3.38 -0.07 14.47
N MET A 103 -4.41 -0.33 15.28
CA MET A 103 -4.37 -1.40 16.28
C MET A 103 -4.50 -2.82 15.69
N ASP A 104 -5.24 -2.98 14.59
CA ASP A 104 -5.54 -4.27 13.96
C ASP A 104 -5.38 -4.15 12.43
N PRO A 105 -4.19 -3.81 11.90
CA PRO A 105 -4.00 -3.66 10.46
C PRO A 105 -4.11 -5.03 9.80
N ARG A 106 -5.02 -5.14 8.83
CA ARG A 106 -5.25 -6.34 8.04
C ARG A 106 -4.64 -6.16 6.66
N GLY A 107 -4.06 -7.22 6.14
CA GLY A 107 -3.52 -7.29 4.79
C GLY A 107 -4.02 -8.51 4.03
N LEU A 108 -3.48 -8.67 2.83
CA LEU A 108 -3.67 -9.84 1.99
C LEU A 108 -2.34 -10.57 1.82
N CYS A 109 -2.40 -11.90 1.81
CA CYS A 109 -1.24 -12.71 1.45
C CYS A 109 -1.02 -12.66 -0.07
N GLU A 110 0.14 -12.16 -0.46
CA GLU A 110 0.58 -12.14 -1.85
C GLU A 110 1.86 -12.99 -2.02
N PRO A 111 2.05 -13.65 -3.17
CA PRO A 111 3.31 -14.34 -3.45
C PRO A 111 4.50 -13.40 -3.36
N ILE A 112 5.59 -13.84 -2.71
CA ILE A 112 6.83 -13.07 -2.67
C ILE A 112 7.40 -13.00 -4.11
N PRO A 113 7.59 -11.80 -4.68
CA PRO A 113 8.19 -11.68 -5.99
C PRO A 113 9.67 -12.11 -5.94
N VAL A 114 10.13 -12.80 -6.99
CA VAL A 114 11.54 -13.24 -7.11
C VAL A 114 12.49 -12.04 -7.17
N SER A 115 12.02 -10.92 -7.73
CA SER A 115 12.74 -9.66 -7.81
C SER A 115 11.74 -8.51 -7.93
N CYS A 116 12.09 -7.36 -7.35
CA CYS A 116 11.35 -6.12 -7.58
C CYS A 116 11.76 -5.47 -8.90
N PRO A 117 10.84 -4.84 -9.65
CA PRO A 117 11.19 -4.04 -10.81
C PRO A 117 12.07 -2.85 -10.42
N ASP A 118 13.04 -2.48 -11.27
CA ASP A 118 13.94 -1.32 -11.06
C ASP A 118 13.26 0.05 -11.28
N ALA A 119 11.97 0.15 -11.01
CA ALA A 119 11.21 1.39 -11.13
C ALA A 119 11.30 2.20 -9.83
N TYR A 120 11.82 3.43 -9.93
CA TYR A 120 11.86 4.34 -8.79
C TYR A 120 10.50 4.99 -8.56
N ILE A 121 9.74 4.45 -7.61
CA ILE A 121 8.41 4.89 -7.19
C ILE A 121 8.44 4.95 -5.64
N PRO A 122 9.06 5.99 -5.06
CA PRO A 122 9.41 5.95 -3.65
C PRO A 122 8.17 5.91 -2.75
N VAL A 123 8.30 5.21 -1.64
CA VAL A 123 7.30 5.15 -0.56
C VAL A 123 7.97 5.30 0.80
N CYS A 124 7.22 5.84 1.76
CA CYS A 124 7.65 5.91 3.14
C CYS A 124 7.06 4.74 3.91
N GLY A 125 7.90 3.96 4.59
CA GLY A 125 7.46 2.88 5.48
C GLY A 125 7.02 3.40 6.85
N CYS A 126 6.20 2.63 7.57
CA CYS A 126 5.84 2.91 8.96
C CYS A 126 7.05 2.90 9.92
N ASP A 127 8.18 2.36 9.47
CA ASP A 127 9.47 2.38 10.16
C ASP A 127 10.28 3.66 9.89
N GLY A 128 9.73 4.61 9.12
CA GLY A 128 10.38 5.87 8.76
C GLY A 128 11.45 5.73 7.68
N VAL A 129 11.55 4.57 7.03
CA VAL A 129 12.52 4.33 5.96
C VAL A 129 11.89 4.60 4.60
N THR A 130 12.62 5.31 3.73
CA THR A 130 12.25 5.46 2.32
C THR A 130 12.67 4.24 1.53
N TYR A 131 11.71 3.59 0.89
CA TYR A 131 11.94 2.48 -0.04
C TYR A 131 11.84 2.98 -1.48
N SER A 132 12.63 2.39 -2.38
CA SER A 132 12.68 2.76 -3.80
C SER A 132 11.38 2.44 -4.55
N SER A 133 10.64 1.43 -4.09
CA SER A 133 9.35 1.03 -4.63
C SER A 133 8.45 0.39 -3.55
N PRO A 134 7.13 0.29 -3.77
CA PRO A 134 6.24 -0.48 -2.90
C PRO A 134 6.65 -1.96 -2.78
N CYS A 135 7.23 -2.53 -3.83
CA CYS A 135 7.73 -3.90 -3.83
C CYS A 135 8.88 -4.06 -2.83
N ASP A 136 9.85 -3.13 -2.86
CA ASP A 136 11.00 -3.16 -1.95
C ASP A 136 10.56 -3.02 -0.48
N ALA A 137 9.57 -2.14 -0.22
CA ALA A 137 8.98 -1.99 1.12
C ALA A 137 8.31 -3.29 1.57
N ASN A 138 7.43 -3.85 0.74
CA ASN A 138 6.71 -5.07 1.07
C ASN A 138 7.66 -6.23 1.31
N VAL A 139 8.64 -6.48 0.42
CA VAL A 139 9.64 -7.57 0.56
C VAL A 139 10.51 -7.39 1.81
N ALA A 140 10.78 -6.15 2.22
CA ALA A 140 11.45 -5.87 3.49
C ALA A 140 10.55 -6.07 4.73
N GLY A 141 9.26 -6.35 4.53
CA GLY A 141 8.28 -6.49 5.59
C GLY A 141 7.81 -5.15 6.18
N ALA A 142 8.07 -4.04 5.49
CA ALA A 142 7.66 -2.71 5.92
C ALA A 142 6.28 -2.38 5.34
N ALA A 143 5.31 -2.14 6.22
CA ALA A 143 4.03 -1.56 5.82
C ALA A 143 4.25 -0.12 5.35
N ILE A 144 3.52 0.29 4.31
CA ILE A 144 3.65 1.61 3.71
C ILE A 144 2.81 2.61 4.50
N ASP A 145 3.40 3.75 4.87
CA ASP A 145 2.67 4.87 5.43
C ASP A 145 2.02 5.70 4.32
N HIS A 146 2.83 6.22 3.40
CA HIS A 146 2.35 7.04 2.31
C HIS A 146 3.23 6.89 1.05
N ASN A 147 2.69 7.36 -0.06
CA ASN A 147 3.46 7.51 -1.30
C ASN A 147 4.44 8.68 -1.17
N GLY A 148 5.59 8.57 -1.83
CA GLY A 148 6.69 9.54 -1.71
C GLY A 148 7.74 9.11 -0.68
N ALA A 149 8.91 9.73 -0.73
CA ALA A 149 9.95 9.49 0.26
C ALA A 149 9.56 10.09 1.62
N CYS A 150 9.96 9.45 2.72
CA CYS A 150 9.76 9.99 4.07
C CYS A 150 10.40 11.36 4.22
N GLY A 151 9.84 12.24 5.04
CA GLY A 151 10.46 13.51 5.40
C GLY A 151 10.57 14.50 4.24
N SER A 152 9.69 14.38 3.24
CA SER A 152 9.57 15.36 2.15
C SER A 152 9.03 16.71 2.68
N VAL A 153 9.24 17.80 1.92
CA VAL A 153 8.71 19.11 2.30
C VAL A 153 7.19 19.03 2.47
N GLY A 154 6.69 19.57 3.58
CA GLY A 154 5.28 19.51 3.98
C GLY A 154 4.90 18.28 4.79
N GLU A 155 5.78 17.28 4.93
CA GLU A 155 5.51 16.09 5.75
C GLU A 155 5.89 16.30 7.21
N SER A 156 5.39 15.41 8.07
CA SER A 156 5.71 15.42 9.49
C SER A 156 7.16 15.02 9.76
N CYS A 157 7.76 15.66 10.76
CA CYS A 157 9.09 15.35 11.27
C CYS A 157 9.10 15.38 12.81
N GLY A 158 10.19 14.94 13.42
CA GLY A 158 10.32 14.78 14.87
C GLY A 158 9.51 13.60 15.40
N GLY A 159 8.83 13.81 16.52
CA GLY A 159 8.08 12.78 17.22
C GLY A 159 8.97 11.76 17.93
N PHE A 160 8.33 10.81 18.62
CA PHE A 160 9.02 9.73 19.33
C PHE A 160 9.88 8.84 18.41
N VAL A 161 9.48 8.73 17.14
CA VAL A 161 10.22 7.95 16.11
C VAL A 161 11.44 8.72 15.59
N GLY A 162 11.51 10.04 15.81
CA GLY A 162 12.64 10.86 15.39
C GLY A 162 12.72 11.04 13.87
N LEU A 163 11.57 11.24 13.20
CA LEU A 163 11.51 11.45 11.76
C LEU A 163 12.32 12.69 11.36
N THR A 164 13.24 12.55 10.41
CA THR A 164 14.06 13.66 9.91
C THR A 164 13.59 14.09 8.53
N CYS A 165 13.77 15.38 8.20
CA CYS A 165 13.53 15.84 6.84
C CYS A 165 14.59 15.28 5.89
N SER A 166 14.14 14.65 4.80
CA SER A 166 15.00 13.96 3.83
C SER A 166 15.63 14.89 2.81
N SER A 167 14.99 16.02 2.49
CA SER A 167 15.63 17.02 1.65
C SER A 167 16.75 17.71 2.42
N SER A 168 17.95 17.75 1.83
CA SER A 168 19.14 18.43 2.37
C SER A 168 18.93 19.93 2.64
N ASN A 169 17.82 20.48 2.16
CA ASN A 169 17.44 21.87 2.29
C ASN A 169 16.03 22.00 2.93
N ALA A 170 15.70 21.19 3.95
CA ALA A 170 14.53 21.40 4.80
C ALA A 170 14.89 21.32 6.29
N ALA A 171 14.18 22.09 7.11
CA ALA A 171 14.28 22.06 8.56
C ALA A 171 12.98 21.55 9.17
N CYS A 172 13.08 20.85 10.30
CA CYS A 172 11.91 20.42 11.05
C CYS A 172 11.40 21.57 11.92
N ILE A 173 10.24 22.12 11.58
CA ILE A 173 9.63 23.25 12.28
C ILE A 173 8.44 22.76 13.10
N TYR A 174 8.47 22.99 14.41
CA TYR A 174 7.40 22.62 15.35
C TYR A 174 6.31 23.68 15.41
N ALA A 175 5.13 23.27 15.92
CA ALA A 175 4.04 24.20 16.19
C ALA A 175 4.45 25.29 17.19
N ASP A 176 3.90 26.50 17.04
CA ASP A 176 4.19 27.62 17.92
C ASP A 176 4.05 27.29 19.41
N GLY A 177 4.99 27.76 20.22
CA GLY A 177 5.05 27.50 21.66
C GLY A 177 5.57 26.11 22.03
N SER A 178 5.89 25.27 21.03
CA SER A 178 6.43 23.93 21.24
C SER A 178 7.95 23.99 21.35
N CYS A 179 8.45 24.60 22.42
CA CYS A 179 9.87 24.63 22.73
C CYS A 179 10.21 23.61 23.84
N ASN A 180 11.34 22.90 23.70
CA ASN A 180 11.92 21.98 24.70
C ASN A 180 11.17 20.66 24.96
N GLY A 181 10.26 20.22 24.08
CA GLY A 181 9.74 18.85 24.12
C GLY A 181 10.68 17.86 23.42
N ALA A 182 10.82 16.65 23.95
CA ALA A 182 11.68 15.63 23.36
C ALA A 182 11.06 14.99 22.11
N ASP A 183 9.74 14.77 22.12
CA ASP A 183 9.03 13.98 21.10
C ASP A 183 8.02 14.85 20.32
N MET A 184 8.37 16.11 20.06
CA MET A 184 7.47 17.05 19.38
C MET A 184 7.35 16.71 17.91
N LEU A 185 6.13 16.69 17.40
CA LEU A 185 5.87 16.59 15.97
C LEU A 185 5.95 17.97 15.33
N GLY A 186 6.67 18.05 14.22
CA GLY A 186 6.81 19.24 13.39
C GLY A 186 6.50 18.94 11.93
N THR A 187 6.78 19.90 11.08
CA THR A 187 6.65 19.80 9.63
C THR A 187 7.96 20.17 8.95
N CYS A 188 8.32 19.44 7.90
CA CYS A 188 9.48 19.77 7.09
C CYS A 188 9.21 21.02 6.25
N VAL A 189 9.94 22.09 6.55
CA VAL A 189 9.83 23.36 5.83
C VAL A 189 11.08 23.56 4.98
N GLU A 190 10.88 23.79 3.68
CA GLU A 190 11.95 24.05 2.73
C GLU A 190 12.74 25.31 3.12
N GLN A 191 14.06 25.21 3.09
CA GLN A 191 15.01 26.27 3.45
C GLN A 191 15.52 26.98 2.18
N GLY A 192 16.21 28.11 2.32
CA GLY A 192 16.78 28.84 1.19
C GLY A 192 15.81 29.65 0.32
N MET A 193 14.51 29.66 0.63
CA MET A 193 13.55 30.63 0.07
C MET A 193 13.77 32.06 0.60
N THR A 194 13.33 33.05 -0.21
CA THR A 194 13.43 34.47 0.13
C THR A 194 12.19 34.92 0.92
N CYS A 195 12.42 35.64 2.03
CA CYS A 195 11.35 36.17 2.86
C CYS A 195 10.93 37.57 2.43
N SER A 196 9.64 37.88 2.61
CA SER A 196 9.14 39.25 2.45
C SER A 196 9.74 40.16 3.52
N MET A 197 10.02 41.43 3.17
CA MET A 197 10.56 42.45 4.10
C MET A 197 9.53 42.99 5.11
N GLY A 198 8.41 42.30 5.31
CA GLY A 198 7.38 42.71 6.27
C GLY A 198 7.86 42.47 7.70
N TYR A 199 7.75 43.49 8.57
CA TYR A 199 8.10 43.36 9.97
C TYR A 199 6.88 42.92 10.79
N SER A 200 6.94 41.72 11.35
CA SER A 200 5.91 41.10 12.20
C SER A 200 6.63 40.12 13.15
N PRO A 201 7.30 40.65 14.20
CA PRO A 201 8.35 39.92 14.89
C PRO A 201 7.84 38.70 15.65
N VAL A 202 8.71 37.72 15.81
CA VAL A 202 8.48 36.49 16.59
C VAL A 202 9.71 36.20 17.44
N CYS A 203 9.51 35.51 18.56
CA CYS A 203 10.60 35.01 19.40
C CYS A 203 10.79 33.52 19.08
N GLY A 204 12.00 33.14 18.66
CA GLY A 204 12.36 31.75 18.40
C GLY A 204 12.58 30.95 19.69
N CYS A 205 12.52 29.62 19.58
CA CYS A 205 12.88 28.72 20.69
C CYS A 205 14.36 28.89 21.13
N ASP A 206 15.20 29.44 20.26
CA ASP A 206 16.60 29.81 20.53
C ASP A 206 16.76 31.14 21.28
N LYS A 207 15.64 31.80 21.63
CA LYS A 207 15.58 33.11 22.31
C LYS A 207 16.10 34.28 21.48
N VAL A 208 16.08 34.14 20.15
CA VAL A 208 16.38 35.23 19.22
C VAL A 208 15.08 35.82 18.67
N THR A 209 15.05 37.14 18.50
CA THR A 209 13.93 37.84 17.84
C THR A 209 14.18 37.89 16.34
N TYR A 210 13.23 37.38 15.56
CA TYR A 210 13.24 37.42 14.10
C TYR A 210 12.31 38.51 13.57
N GLY A 211 12.60 39.07 12.40
CA GLY A 211 11.81 40.15 11.81
C GLY A 211 10.40 39.69 11.41
N ASN A 212 10.26 38.43 11.02
CA ASN A 212 9.00 37.75 10.76
C ASN A 212 9.15 36.23 10.90
N ARG A 213 8.02 35.50 10.82
CA ARG A 213 7.98 34.04 10.86
C ARG A 213 8.88 33.38 9.83
N CYS A 214 8.82 33.85 8.57
CA CYS A 214 9.62 33.28 7.51
C CYS A 214 11.10 33.33 7.86
N GLU A 215 11.62 34.46 8.33
CA GLU A 215 13.03 34.58 8.72
C GLU A 215 13.45 33.61 9.83
N ALA A 216 12.55 33.33 10.78
CA ALA A 216 12.78 32.33 11.84
C ALA A 216 12.84 30.91 11.25
N GLU A 217 11.82 30.54 10.47
CA GLU A 217 11.71 29.22 9.84
C GLU A 217 12.86 28.95 8.85
N GLN A 218 13.31 29.98 8.12
CA GLN A 218 14.49 29.94 7.22
C GLN A 218 15.83 29.86 7.95
N SER A 219 15.83 30.11 9.26
CA SER A 219 16.98 29.87 10.14
C SER A 219 16.89 28.50 10.81
N GLY A 220 15.91 27.67 10.44
CA GLY A 220 15.63 26.38 11.08
C GLY A 220 15.08 26.49 12.51
N VAL A 221 14.52 27.65 12.88
CA VAL A 221 14.09 27.93 14.25
C VAL A 221 12.56 27.92 14.36
N SER A 222 12.06 27.07 15.25
CA SER A 222 10.64 27.04 15.63
C SER A 222 10.28 28.23 16.53
N ILE A 223 9.02 28.66 16.48
CA ILE A 223 8.57 29.86 17.19
C ILE A 223 8.10 29.51 18.60
N ASP A 224 8.60 30.25 19.59
CA ASP A 224 8.15 30.19 20.98
C ASP A 224 6.91 31.06 21.19
N THR A 225 6.97 32.33 20.75
CA THR A 225 5.84 33.24 20.93
C THR A 225 5.77 34.31 19.84
N ILE A 226 4.57 34.83 19.63
CA ILE A 226 4.32 35.97 18.74
C ILE A 226 4.80 37.26 19.42
N GLY A 227 5.53 38.09 18.67
CA GLY A 227 6.21 39.27 19.18
C GLY A 227 7.69 39.02 19.49
N ALA A 228 8.43 40.10 19.76
CA ALA A 228 9.84 40.01 20.13
C ALA A 228 10.05 39.28 21.47
N CYS A 229 11.24 38.69 21.65
CA CYS A 229 11.64 38.09 22.92
C CYS A 229 11.64 39.14 24.05
N ARG A 230 11.39 38.68 25.28
CA ARG A 230 11.33 39.51 26.50
C ARG A 230 12.59 39.38 27.34
#